data_AF-A0A6A5NIF6-F1
#
_entry.id   AF-A0A6A5NIF6-F1
#
_cell.length_a   1.000
_cell.length_b   1.000
_cell.length_c   1.000
_cell.angle_alpha   90.00
_cell.angle_beta   90.00
_cell.angle_gamma   90.00
#
_symmetry.space_group_name_H-M   'P 1'
#
loop_
_entity.id
_entity.type
_entity.pdbx_description
1 polymer ?
#
loop_
_entity_poly.entity_id
_entity_poly.type
_entity_poly.pdbx_seq_one_letter_code
_entity_poly.pdbx_strand_id
1 'polypeptide(L)'
;MAALTSLSFSSLSQCSERKTNISSTRFLGSTSKAYGFRTTFSYHFGGLIASTSSPKMVIQCMSSVSDPPTVSETKLNFLKAYKRPIPSIYNTLLQELIVQQHLMRYKKSYRYDPVFALGFVTVFDQLMEGYPSDEDRDAIFVAYIEALKEDPEQYRTDAKKLEEWAKAQNSTSLVEFSSKEGEIEGILKDIAERAGGKGDFSYSRFFAVGLFRLLELAKATEPTSLEKLCAALSINKRSVDRDLDVYRNLLSKLVQAKELLKEYVEREKKKREERAEPQKANEAMGITK
;
A
#
# COMPACT_ATOMS: atom_id res chain seq x y z
N MET A 1 21.22 -13.64 9.97
CA MET A 1 22.17 -12.55 9.71
C MET A 1 22.39 -12.41 8.20
N ALA A 2 21.53 -11.65 7.52
CA ALA A 2 21.78 -11.18 6.17
C ALA A 2 21.82 -9.65 6.24
N ALA A 3 22.94 -9.04 5.82
CA ALA A 3 23.06 -7.58 5.84
C ALA A 3 22.27 -7.00 4.67
N LEU A 4 21.19 -6.27 4.97
CA LEU A 4 20.50 -5.45 3.96
C LEU A 4 21.44 -4.31 3.55
N THR A 5 21.94 -4.39 2.31
CA THR A 5 22.82 -3.36 1.75
C THR A 5 22.05 -2.07 1.52
N SER A 6 22.52 -0.97 2.12
CA SER A 6 21.93 0.36 1.99
C SER A 6 21.72 0.80 0.54
N LEU A 7 20.49 1.19 0.20
CA LEU A 7 20.11 1.59 -1.16
C LEU A 7 20.68 2.98 -1.49
N SER A 8 21.68 3.02 -2.39
CA SER A 8 22.25 4.27 -2.90
C SER A 8 21.47 4.75 -4.13
N PHE A 9 20.70 5.82 -3.98
CA PHE A 9 20.03 6.51 -5.09
C PHE A 9 20.91 7.64 -5.62
N SER A 10 21.76 7.35 -6.61
CA SER A 10 22.55 8.38 -7.32
C SER A 10 21.64 9.43 -7.96
N SER A 11 21.84 10.70 -7.59
CA SER A 11 20.97 11.81 -8.00
C SER A 11 21.22 12.24 -9.46
N LEU A 12 20.29 11.90 -10.36
CA LEU A 12 20.20 12.58 -11.66
C LEU A 12 19.44 13.90 -11.48
N SER A 13 20.01 15.01 -11.97
CA SER A 13 19.48 16.36 -11.78
C SER A 13 19.31 17.09 -13.12
N GLN A 14 18.47 18.15 -13.10
CA GLN A 14 18.16 19.03 -14.26
C GLN A 14 17.38 18.35 -15.43
N CYS A 15 16.59 19.07 -16.25
CA CYS A 15 16.11 20.46 -16.18
C CYS A 15 14.78 20.62 -16.95
N SER A 16 13.84 21.45 -16.47
CA SER A 16 13.18 22.52 -17.26
C SER A 16 12.06 23.20 -16.44
N GLU A 17 12.18 24.49 -16.15
CA GLU A 17 11.05 25.31 -15.69
C GLU A 17 10.31 25.96 -16.87
N ARG A 18 8.98 25.94 -16.84
CA ARG A 18 8.17 26.98 -17.49
C ARG A 18 6.86 27.23 -16.72
N LYS A 19 6.83 28.34 -15.97
CA LYS A 19 5.63 28.84 -15.28
C LYS A 19 4.81 29.74 -16.22
N THR A 20 3.48 29.63 -16.18
CA THR A 20 2.54 30.73 -16.47
C THR A 20 1.24 30.55 -15.68
N ASN A 21 0.54 31.66 -15.43
CA ASN A 21 -0.36 31.82 -14.29
C ASN A 21 -1.84 31.46 -14.53
N ILE A 22 -2.47 30.98 -13.45
CA ILE A 22 -3.74 31.45 -12.86
C ILE A 22 -4.86 31.92 -13.81
N SER A 23 -6.04 31.32 -13.68
CA SER A 23 -7.31 32.06 -13.54
C SER A 23 -8.36 31.25 -12.79
N SER A 24 -9.21 31.95 -12.02
CA SER A 24 -10.30 31.38 -11.23
C SER A 24 -11.55 32.21 -11.44
N THR A 25 -12.66 31.57 -11.81
CA THR A 25 -13.98 32.20 -11.90
C THR A 25 -15.04 31.27 -11.31
N ARG A 26 -15.79 31.80 -10.34
CA ARG A 26 -17.16 31.34 -10.04
C ARG A 26 -18.10 32.15 -10.94
N PHE A 27 -19.28 31.65 -11.28
CA PHE A 27 -20.54 32.41 -11.15
C PHE A 27 -21.78 31.50 -11.31
N LEU A 28 -22.95 32.08 -11.04
CA LEU A 28 -24.32 31.56 -11.10
C LEU A 28 -24.66 30.93 -12.48
N GLY A 29 -25.71 30.12 -12.68
CA GLY A 29 -26.90 29.81 -11.88
C GLY A 29 -28.16 29.85 -12.79
N SER A 30 -29.37 29.58 -12.26
CA SER A 30 -30.64 29.54 -13.05
C SER A 30 -30.72 28.35 -14.06
N THR A 31 -31.85 27.90 -14.64
CA THR A 31 -33.31 27.78 -14.31
C THR A 31 -33.93 26.88 -15.40
N SER A 32 -35.07 26.18 -15.24
CA SER A 32 -35.82 25.56 -14.14
C SER A 32 -37.10 24.92 -14.74
N LYS A 33 -37.82 24.04 -14.01
CA LYS A 33 -39.27 23.78 -14.22
C LYS A 33 -39.88 22.93 -13.11
N ALA A 34 -41.07 23.30 -12.68
CA ALA A 34 -41.93 22.52 -11.79
C ALA A 34 -43.18 22.06 -12.55
N TYR A 35 -43.73 20.91 -12.16
CA TYR A 35 -45.14 20.58 -12.32
C TYR A 35 -45.67 20.25 -10.92
N GLY A 36 -46.85 20.77 -10.57
CA GLY A 36 -47.48 20.54 -9.27
C GLY A 36 -49.01 20.50 -9.42
N PHE A 37 -49.70 20.00 -8.39
CA PHE A 37 -51.16 19.99 -8.34
C PHE A 37 -51.70 20.21 -6.92
N ARG A 38 -52.97 20.65 -6.82
CA ARG A 38 -53.65 21.14 -5.60
C ARG A 38 -55.16 20.88 -5.71
N THR A 39 -55.96 20.71 -4.64
CA THR A 39 -55.74 20.26 -3.24
C THR A 39 -57.04 19.49 -2.85
N THR A 40 -57.86 19.65 -1.78
CA THR A 40 -57.90 20.42 -0.52
C THR A 40 -59.02 19.83 0.37
N PHE A 41 -58.83 19.79 1.71
CA PHE A 41 -59.85 19.37 2.71
C PHE A 41 -60.31 17.89 2.61
N SER A 42 -61.00 17.27 3.59
CA SER A 42 -61.62 17.78 4.84
C SER A 42 -61.44 16.82 6.05
N TYR A 43 -62.12 17.11 7.17
CA TYR A 43 -61.99 16.48 8.51
C TYR A 43 -63.08 15.44 8.89
N HIS A 44 -62.75 14.56 9.85
CA HIS A 44 -63.61 13.72 10.74
C HIS A 44 -64.72 12.84 10.10
N PHE A 45 -64.83 11.53 10.38
CA PHE A 45 -65.28 10.99 11.69
C PHE A 45 -64.92 9.49 11.86
N GLY A 46 -65.29 8.90 13.01
CA GLY A 46 -64.76 7.62 13.52
C GLY A 46 -65.15 6.31 12.83
N GLY A 47 -64.41 5.25 13.19
CA GLY A 47 -65.01 3.93 13.47
C GLY A 47 -64.42 2.69 12.79
N LEU A 48 -64.23 1.66 13.62
CA LEU A 48 -64.20 0.21 13.33
C LEU A 48 -62.98 -0.41 12.60
N ILE A 49 -62.88 -1.72 12.80
CA ILE A 49 -61.74 -2.60 12.51
C ILE A 49 -62.00 -3.38 11.22
N ALA A 50 -61.00 -3.51 10.35
CA ALA A 50 -60.96 -4.50 9.28
C ALA A 50 -59.53 -5.05 9.11
N SER A 51 -59.29 -6.29 9.55
CA SER A 51 -57.99 -6.95 9.44
C SER A 51 -57.80 -7.58 8.05
N THR A 52 -57.09 -6.87 7.15
CA THR A 52 -56.63 -7.44 5.88
C THR A 52 -55.12 -7.68 5.92
N SER A 53 -54.72 -8.87 6.36
CA SER A 53 -53.31 -9.29 6.38
C SER A 53 -52.81 -9.54 4.96
N SER A 54 -52.33 -8.48 4.29
CA SER A 54 -51.56 -8.62 3.07
C SER A 54 -50.13 -9.07 3.42
N PRO A 55 -49.67 -10.24 2.94
CA PRO A 55 -48.32 -10.70 3.23
C PRO A 55 -47.33 -9.73 2.56
N LYS A 56 -46.54 -9.03 3.37
CA LYS A 56 -45.39 -8.26 2.87
C LYS A 56 -44.39 -9.25 2.30
N MET A 57 -44.44 -9.47 0.99
CA MET A 57 -43.51 -10.34 0.28
C MET A 57 -42.13 -9.67 0.28
N VAL A 58 -41.36 -9.92 1.35
CA VAL A 58 -39.97 -9.49 1.46
C VAL A 58 -39.18 -10.29 0.43
N ILE A 59 -38.90 -9.68 -0.71
CA ILE A 59 -38.02 -10.24 -1.73
C ILE A 59 -36.59 -10.17 -1.19
N GLN A 60 -36.24 -11.14 -0.37
CA GLN A 60 -34.87 -11.33 0.13
C GLN A 60 -34.03 -11.91 -1.02
N CYS A 61 -33.48 -11.02 -1.85
CA CYS A 61 -32.49 -11.37 -2.86
C CYS A 61 -31.23 -11.92 -2.18
N MET A 62 -31.20 -13.22 -1.95
CA MET A 62 -30.00 -13.93 -1.50
C MET A 62 -29.03 -14.06 -2.68
N SER A 63 -28.25 -12.99 -2.92
CA SER A 63 -27.00 -13.12 -3.67
C SER A 63 -26.12 -14.12 -2.93
N SER A 64 -25.89 -15.28 -3.54
CA SER A 64 -24.90 -16.26 -3.04
C SER A 64 -23.45 -15.84 -3.32
N VAL A 65 -23.26 -14.72 -4.03
CA VAL A 65 -21.99 -14.01 -4.09
C VAL A 65 -21.94 -13.04 -2.91
N SER A 66 -21.06 -13.31 -1.94
CA SER A 66 -20.75 -12.34 -0.89
C SER A 66 -20.10 -11.11 -1.49
N ASP A 67 -20.60 -9.91 -1.15
CA ASP A 67 -19.98 -8.66 -1.57
C ASP A 67 -18.49 -8.60 -1.18
N PRO A 68 -17.65 -7.88 -1.94
CA PRO A 68 -16.28 -7.59 -1.52
C PRO A 68 -16.28 -6.93 -0.14
N PRO A 69 -15.40 -7.36 0.79
CA PRO A 69 -15.36 -6.80 2.13
C PRO A 69 -15.06 -5.31 2.09
N THR A 70 -15.45 -4.57 3.11
CA THR A 70 -15.12 -3.13 3.20
C THR A 70 -13.67 -2.89 3.65
N VAL A 71 -13.12 -1.71 3.35
CA VAL A 71 -11.83 -1.24 3.89
C VAL A 71 -11.81 -1.35 5.42
N SER A 72 -12.93 -1.04 6.07
CA SER A 72 -13.11 -1.12 7.52
C SER A 72 -13.03 -2.56 8.04
N GLU A 73 -13.56 -3.54 7.31
CA GLU A 73 -13.44 -4.96 7.65
C GLU A 73 -12.00 -5.46 7.50
N THR A 74 -11.29 -5.12 6.42
CA THR A 74 -9.86 -5.48 6.30
C THR A 74 -9.05 -4.90 7.45
N LYS A 75 -9.27 -3.63 7.83
CA LYS A 75 -8.61 -3.02 8.99
C LYS A 75 -8.99 -3.71 10.31
N LEU A 76 -10.25 -4.07 10.49
CA LEU A 76 -10.72 -4.81 11.66
C LEU A 76 -10.13 -6.23 11.72
N ASN A 77 -9.93 -6.89 10.57
CA ASN A 77 -9.30 -8.21 10.50
C ASN A 77 -7.83 -8.14 10.88
N PHE A 78 -7.09 -7.13 10.40
CA PHE A 78 -5.71 -6.87 10.82
C PHE A 78 -5.59 -6.69 12.34
N LEU A 79 -6.46 -5.86 12.94
CA LEU A 79 -6.48 -5.62 14.39
C LEU A 79 -7.00 -6.82 15.21
N LYS A 80 -7.69 -7.78 14.59
CA LYS A 80 -8.07 -9.06 15.22
C LYS A 80 -6.91 -10.06 15.20
N ALA A 81 -6.14 -10.11 14.11
CA ALA A 81 -4.99 -10.97 13.96
C ALA A 81 -3.80 -10.47 14.81
N TYR A 82 -3.40 -9.21 14.63
CA TYR A 82 -2.33 -8.59 15.40
C TYR A 82 -2.88 -7.68 16.53
N LYS A 83 -2.78 -8.17 17.77
CA LYS A 83 -3.35 -7.53 18.97
C LYS A 83 -2.33 -6.76 19.83
N ARG A 84 -1.03 -6.81 19.50
CA ARG A 84 0.02 -6.12 20.27
C ARG A 84 0.04 -4.63 19.88
N PRO A 85 0.46 -3.70 20.75
CA PRO A 85 0.59 -2.29 20.36
C PRO A 85 1.63 -2.10 19.25
N ILE A 86 1.26 -1.36 18.19
CA ILE A 86 2.18 -0.93 17.13
C ILE A 86 2.55 0.54 17.40
N PRO A 87 3.83 0.94 17.40
CA PRO A 87 4.23 2.34 17.53
C PRO A 87 3.57 3.21 16.44
N SER A 88 3.09 4.40 16.82
CA SER A 88 2.22 5.26 15.99
C SER A 88 2.79 5.59 14.61
N ILE A 89 4.11 5.75 14.52
CA ILE A 89 4.84 5.97 13.26
C ILE A 89 4.61 4.84 12.26
N TYR A 90 4.74 3.57 12.67
CA TYR A 90 4.52 2.41 11.81
C TYR A 90 3.02 2.18 11.58
N ASN A 91 2.20 2.30 12.63
CA ASN A 91 0.75 2.05 12.53
C ASN A 91 0.08 2.97 11.51
N THR A 92 0.39 4.27 11.50
CA THR A 92 -0.19 5.23 10.53
C THR A 92 0.05 4.75 9.09
N LEU A 93 1.28 4.33 8.79
CA LEU A 93 1.71 3.92 7.46
C LEU A 93 1.12 2.56 7.06
N LEU A 94 1.12 1.58 7.97
CA LEU A 94 0.45 0.28 7.77
C LEU A 94 -1.04 0.48 7.48
N GLN A 95 -1.70 1.38 8.21
CA GLN A 95 -3.11 1.72 8.01
C GLN A 95 -3.39 2.45 6.70
N GLU A 96 -2.43 3.15 6.10
CA GLU A 96 -2.53 3.67 4.73
C GLU A 96 -2.25 2.58 3.68
N LEU A 97 -1.25 1.74 3.92
CA LEU A 97 -0.85 0.64 3.03
C LEU A 97 -1.99 -0.38 2.86
N ILE A 98 -2.66 -0.75 3.96
CA ILE A 98 -3.88 -1.59 3.96
C ILE A 98 -4.94 -1.00 3.02
N VAL A 99 -5.19 0.32 3.04
CA VAL A 99 -6.18 0.96 2.16
C VAL A 99 -5.75 0.85 0.70
N GLN A 100 -4.49 1.17 0.40
CA GLN A 100 -3.96 1.13 -0.96
C GLN A 100 -4.01 -0.28 -1.56
N GLN A 101 -3.65 -1.30 -0.78
CA GLN A 101 -3.68 -2.70 -1.24
C GLN A 101 -5.11 -3.26 -1.26
N HIS A 102 -5.99 -2.91 -0.32
CA HIS A 102 -7.41 -3.31 -0.36
C HIS A 102 -8.08 -2.80 -1.65
N LEU A 103 -7.93 -1.51 -1.97
CA LEU A 103 -8.48 -0.88 -3.19
C LEU A 103 -7.85 -1.39 -4.50
N MET A 104 -6.81 -2.24 -4.39
CA MET A 104 -6.14 -2.91 -5.50
C MET A 104 -6.58 -4.39 -5.57
N ARG A 105 -6.62 -5.08 -4.43
CA ARG A 105 -6.97 -6.49 -4.24
C ARG A 105 -8.43 -6.83 -4.59
N TYR A 106 -9.33 -5.88 -4.39
CA TYR A 106 -10.76 -6.04 -4.65
C TYR A 106 -11.24 -5.36 -5.95
N LYS A 107 -10.31 -5.02 -6.85
CA LYS A 107 -10.65 -4.66 -8.24
C LYS A 107 -11.13 -5.88 -9.01
N LYS A 108 -12.08 -5.70 -9.94
CA LYS A 108 -12.55 -6.77 -10.85
C LYS A 108 -11.45 -7.36 -11.73
N SER A 109 -10.43 -6.56 -12.06
CA SER A 109 -9.26 -6.96 -12.84
C SER A 109 -8.07 -7.44 -12.00
N TYR A 110 -8.23 -7.59 -10.67
CA TYR A 110 -7.16 -8.10 -9.83
C TYR A 110 -6.82 -9.55 -10.18
N ARG A 111 -5.53 -9.78 -10.48
CA ARG A 111 -4.89 -11.09 -10.55
C ARG A 111 -3.59 -10.98 -9.74
N TYR A 112 -3.33 -11.98 -8.88
CA TYR A 112 -2.05 -12.07 -8.17
C TYR A 112 -0.89 -12.17 -9.15
N ASP A 113 0.24 -11.57 -8.80
CA ASP A 113 1.39 -11.42 -9.68
C ASP A 113 2.70 -11.40 -8.88
N PRO A 114 3.67 -12.28 -9.16
CA PRO A 114 4.94 -12.35 -8.41
C PRO A 114 5.78 -11.06 -8.44
N VAL A 115 5.71 -10.26 -9.52
CA VAL A 115 6.43 -8.97 -9.59
C VAL A 115 5.75 -7.94 -8.67
N PHE A 116 4.42 -7.97 -8.57
CA PHE A 116 3.69 -7.21 -7.55
C PHE A 116 4.07 -7.66 -6.14
N ALA A 117 4.19 -8.97 -5.88
CA ALA A 117 4.54 -9.50 -4.55
C ALA A 117 5.95 -9.10 -4.12
N LEU A 118 6.95 -9.24 -5.01
CA LEU A 118 8.31 -8.70 -4.83
C LEU A 118 8.27 -7.23 -4.44
N GLY A 119 7.52 -6.42 -5.20
CA GLY A 119 7.38 -5.00 -4.93
C GLY A 119 6.72 -4.71 -3.58
N PHE A 120 5.65 -5.41 -3.23
CA PHE A 120 5.00 -5.25 -1.93
C PHE A 120 5.94 -5.59 -0.76
N VAL A 121 6.62 -6.75 -0.83
CA VAL A 121 7.59 -7.18 0.19
C VAL A 121 8.71 -6.14 0.34
N THR A 122 9.22 -5.62 -0.78
CA THR A 122 10.23 -4.54 -0.81
C THR A 122 9.74 -3.28 -0.11
N VAL A 123 8.48 -2.85 -0.34
CA VAL A 123 7.89 -1.70 0.37
C VAL A 123 7.74 -1.98 1.86
N PHE A 124 7.21 -3.15 2.22
CA PHE A 124 6.93 -3.50 3.61
C PHE A 124 8.21 -3.55 4.45
N ASP A 125 9.26 -4.20 3.96
CA ASP A 125 10.50 -4.39 4.73
C ASP A 125 11.24 -3.06 4.93
N GLN A 126 11.23 -2.16 3.95
CA GLN A 126 11.79 -0.80 4.09
C GLN A 126 10.95 0.09 5.02
N LEU A 127 9.63 -0.03 4.94
CA LEU A 127 8.70 0.67 5.83
C LEU A 127 8.92 0.23 7.30
N MET A 128 9.10 -1.07 7.53
CA MET A 128 9.33 -1.69 8.84
C MET A 128 10.80 -1.77 9.27
N GLU A 129 11.74 -1.22 8.50
CA GLU A 129 13.16 -1.14 8.86
C GLU A 129 13.33 -0.41 10.20
N GLY A 130 14.04 -1.00 11.17
CA GLY A 130 14.19 -0.42 12.51
C GLY A 130 12.95 -0.57 13.40
N TYR A 131 12.03 -1.49 13.10
CA TYR A 131 10.99 -1.91 14.05
C TYR A 131 11.63 -2.61 15.28
N PRO A 132 11.13 -2.42 16.52
CA PRO A 132 11.86 -2.86 17.74
C PRO A 132 12.03 -4.38 17.97
N SER A 133 11.32 -5.23 17.23
CA SER A 133 11.39 -6.70 17.30
C SER A 133 11.17 -7.28 15.90
N ASP A 134 12.05 -8.20 15.49
CA ASP A 134 11.93 -8.93 14.22
C ASP A 134 10.69 -9.83 14.25
N GLU A 135 10.40 -10.47 15.39
CA GLU A 135 9.26 -11.37 15.60
C GLU A 135 7.92 -10.62 15.50
N ASP A 136 7.84 -9.40 16.03
CA ASP A 136 6.68 -8.51 15.85
C ASP A 136 6.55 -8.07 14.39
N ARG A 137 7.63 -7.69 13.69
CA ARG A 137 7.58 -7.31 12.27
C ARG A 137 6.99 -8.45 11.43
N ASP A 138 7.49 -9.66 11.64
CA ASP A 138 7.12 -10.81 10.81
C ASP A 138 5.69 -11.28 11.14
N ALA A 139 5.27 -11.19 12.41
CA ALA A 139 3.87 -11.37 12.80
C ALA A 139 2.93 -10.27 12.25
N ILE A 140 3.38 -9.02 12.14
CA ILE A 140 2.63 -7.93 11.47
C ILE A 140 2.50 -8.23 9.97
N PHE A 141 3.53 -8.76 9.31
CA PHE A 141 3.47 -9.13 7.90
C PHE A 141 2.40 -10.22 7.64
N VAL A 142 2.43 -11.30 8.42
CA VAL A 142 1.43 -12.38 8.35
C VAL A 142 0.03 -11.82 8.55
N ALA A 143 -0.22 -11.13 9.67
CA ALA A 143 -1.53 -10.55 9.99
C ALA A 143 -2.03 -9.53 8.96
N TYR A 144 -1.12 -8.79 8.31
CA TYR A 144 -1.44 -7.83 7.25
C TYR A 144 -1.95 -8.54 5.98
N ILE A 145 -1.26 -9.61 5.55
CA ILE A 145 -1.60 -10.35 4.33
C ILE A 145 -2.87 -11.20 4.54
N GLU A 146 -2.98 -11.88 5.69
CA GLU A 146 -4.19 -12.63 6.06
C GLU A 146 -5.44 -11.74 6.12
N ALA A 147 -5.32 -10.49 6.63
CA ALA A 147 -6.43 -9.55 6.70
C ALA A 147 -7.01 -9.16 5.33
N LEU A 148 -6.20 -9.27 4.27
CA LEU A 148 -6.59 -9.07 2.87
C LEU A 148 -7.15 -10.34 2.21
N LYS A 149 -7.13 -11.49 2.90
CA LYS A 149 -7.44 -12.85 2.39
C LYS A 149 -6.46 -13.35 1.33
N GLU A 150 -5.18 -13.16 1.59
CA GLU A 150 -4.04 -13.56 0.76
C GLU A 150 -3.08 -14.46 1.58
N ASP A 151 -2.10 -15.11 0.92
CA ASP A 151 -1.12 -16.01 1.56
C ASP A 151 0.24 -15.31 1.82
N PRO A 152 0.69 -15.13 3.08
CA PRO A 152 1.98 -14.51 3.38
C PRO A 152 3.20 -15.35 2.95
N GLU A 153 3.10 -16.68 3.00
CA GLU A 153 4.20 -17.57 2.61
C GLU A 153 4.41 -17.54 1.09
N GLN A 154 3.32 -17.48 0.31
CA GLN A 154 3.40 -17.25 -1.13
C GLN A 154 4.11 -15.92 -1.44
N TYR A 155 3.70 -14.81 -0.82
CA TYR A 155 4.31 -13.49 -1.06
C TYR A 155 5.82 -13.50 -0.77
N ARG A 156 6.25 -14.12 0.34
CA ARG A 156 7.66 -14.22 0.72
C ARG A 156 8.45 -15.15 -0.20
N THR A 157 7.87 -16.29 -0.58
CA THR A 157 8.50 -17.29 -1.46
C THR A 157 8.69 -16.75 -2.87
N ASP A 158 7.64 -16.18 -3.47
CA ASP A 158 7.68 -15.66 -4.84
C ASP A 158 8.61 -14.43 -4.93
N ALA A 159 8.55 -13.51 -3.96
CA ALA A 159 9.51 -12.40 -3.87
C ALA A 159 10.97 -12.90 -3.82
N LYS A 160 11.26 -13.90 -2.98
CA LYS A 160 12.60 -14.48 -2.86
C LYS A 160 13.07 -15.13 -4.17
N LYS A 161 12.22 -15.92 -4.85
CA LYS A 161 12.55 -16.51 -6.15
C LYS A 161 12.91 -15.45 -7.18
N LEU A 162 12.11 -14.38 -7.29
CA LEU A 162 12.39 -13.27 -8.21
C LEU A 162 13.68 -12.54 -7.84
N GLU A 163 13.97 -12.36 -6.55
CA GLU A 163 15.24 -11.78 -6.12
C GLU A 163 16.44 -12.65 -6.52
N GLU A 164 16.39 -13.95 -6.30
CA GLU A 164 17.48 -14.89 -6.61
C GLU A 164 17.71 -14.98 -8.12
N TRP A 165 16.63 -15.00 -8.91
CA TRP A 165 16.70 -14.91 -10.37
C TRP A 165 17.30 -13.59 -10.86
N ALA A 166 16.88 -12.46 -10.30
CA ALA A 166 17.37 -11.12 -10.69
C ALA A 166 18.86 -10.92 -10.36
N LYS A 167 19.32 -11.43 -9.21
CA LYS A 167 20.75 -11.43 -8.81
C LYS A 167 21.64 -12.22 -9.77
N ALA A 168 21.07 -13.12 -10.57
CA ALA A 168 21.75 -13.87 -11.62
C ALA A 168 21.64 -13.21 -13.02
N GLN A 169 20.90 -12.10 -13.18
CA GLN A 169 20.78 -11.38 -14.44
C GLN A 169 21.75 -10.19 -14.55
N ASN A 170 21.82 -9.63 -15.77
CA ASN A 170 22.41 -8.34 -16.09
C ASN A 170 21.45 -7.53 -16.97
N SER A 171 21.78 -6.27 -17.28
CA SER A 171 20.93 -5.33 -18.04
C SER A 171 20.42 -5.84 -19.40
N THR A 172 21.11 -6.80 -20.02
CA THR A 172 20.67 -7.44 -21.28
C THR A 172 19.84 -8.68 -20.98
N SER A 173 20.39 -9.60 -20.15
CA SER A 173 19.76 -10.90 -19.88
C SER A 173 18.45 -10.81 -19.11
N LEU A 174 18.21 -9.70 -18.40
CA LEU A 174 16.95 -9.36 -17.72
C LEU A 174 15.82 -9.02 -18.71
N VAL A 175 16.16 -8.43 -19.87
CA VAL A 175 15.19 -8.01 -20.90
C VAL A 175 14.90 -9.16 -21.88
N GLU A 176 15.88 -10.03 -22.12
CA GLU A 176 15.78 -11.20 -23.01
C GLU A 176 15.02 -12.39 -22.36
N PHE A 177 14.19 -12.16 -21.34
CA PHE A 177 13.38 -13.20 -20.69
C PHE A 177 12.43 -13.92 -21.66
N SER A 178 11.99 -13.25 -22.73
CA SER A 178 11.14 -13.82 -23.78
C SER A 178 11.83 -14.95 -24.56
N SER A 179 13.17 -14.87 -24.70
CA SER A 179 14.03 -15.78 -25.46
C SER A 179 14.56 -16.97 -24.64
N LYS A 180 14.06 -17.17 -23.42
CA LYS A 180 14.60 -18.11 -22.42
C LYS A 180 13.50 -18.92 -21.73
N GLU A 181 13.85 -20.11 -21.24
CA GLU A 181 12.94 -21.02 -20.54
C GLU A 181 13.29 -21.13 -19.06
N GLY A 182 12.30 -20.91 -18.20
CA GLY A 182 12.43 -20.91 -16.74
C GLY A 182 11.12 -20.51 -16.06
N GLU A 183 11.03 -20.68 -14.74
CA GLU A 183 9.83 -20.34 -13.96
C GLU A 183 9.54 -18.83 -14.02
N ILE A 184 10.56 -18.01 -13.77
CA ILE A 184 10.44 -16.54 -13.74
C ILE A 184 10.28 -15.98 -15.15
N GLU A 185 11.01 -16.53 -16.13
CA GLU A 185 10.81 -16.26 -17.56
C GLU A 185 9.35 -16.50 -17.98
N GLY A 186 8.76 -17.63 -17.57
CA GLY A 186 7.35 -17.95 -17.85
C GLY A 186 6.38 -16.95 -17.23
N ILE A 187 6.62 -16.54 -15.98
CA ILE A 187 5.85 -15.49 -15.30
C ILE A 187 5.94 -14.16 -16.06
N LEU A 188 7.15 -13.75 -16.47
CA LEU A 188 7.35 -12.51 -17.22
C LEU A 188 6.74 -12.56 -18.63
N LYS A 189 6.70 -13.72 -19.28
CA LYS A 189 5.99 -13.94 -20.56
C LYS A 189 4.47 -13.77 -20.40
N ASP A 190 3.84 -14.38 -19.38
CA ASP A 190 2.41 -14.21 -19.08
C ASP A 190 2.06 -12.74 -18.68
N ILE A 191 2.96 -12.04 -17.99
CA ILE A 191 2.82 -10.60 -17.72
C ILE A 191 2.82 -9.80 -19.01
N ALA A 192 3.79 -10.04 -19.90
CA ALA A 192 3.92 -9.34 -21.17
C ALA A 192 2.70 -9.57 -22.09
N GLU A 193 2.18 -10.80 -22.15
CA GLU A 193 0.96 -11.13 -22.90
C GLU A 193 -0.27 -10.42 -22.32
N ARG A 194 -0.45 -10.47 -20.99
CA ARG A 194 -1.57 -9.77 -20.32
C ARG A 194 -1.53 -8.26 -20.53
N ALA A 195 -0.35 -7.64 -20.47
CA ALA A 195 -0.17 -6.20 -20.59
C ALA A 195 -0.23 -5.69 -22.03
N GLY A 196 0.20 -6.49 -23.01
CA GLY A 196 0.10 -6.17 -24.44
C GLY A 196 -1.26 -6.54 -25.07
N GLY A 197 -2.04 -7.41 -24.42
CA GLY A 197 -3.34 -7.84 -24.87
C GLY A 197 -4.46 -6.80 -24.71
N LYS A 198 -5.68 -7.17 -25.12
CA LYS A 198 -6.90 -6.35 -24.96
C LYS A 198 -7.60 -6.55 -23.60
N GLY A 199 -6.92 -7.15 -22.62
CA GLY A 199 -7.47 -7.43 -21.30
C GLY A 199 -7.10 -6.37 -20.26
N ASP A 200 -7.85 -6.31 -19.17
CA ASP A 200 -7.56 -5.38 -18.06
C ASP A 200 -6.36 -5.87 -17.23
N PHE A 201 -5.13 -5.54 -17.63
CA PHE A 201 -3.96 -5.74 -16.77
C PHE A 201 -4.01 -4.79 -15.56
N SER A 202 -4.21 -5.34 -14.36
CA SER A 202 -4.27 -4.56 -13.11
C SER A 202 -2.88 -4.10 -12.62
N TYR A 203 -2.28 -3.18 -13.36
CA TYR A 203 -1.09 -2.42 -12.93
C TYR A 203 -1.28 -1.77 -11.55
N SER A 204 -0.18 -1.66 -10.79
CA SER A 204 -0.14 -1.02 -9.47
C SER A 204 1.24 -0.41 -9.18
N ARG A 205 1.31 0.49 -8.18
CA ARG A 205 2.58 1.04 -7.68
C ARG A 205 3.55 -0.04 -7.20
N PHE A 206 3.03 -1.06 -6.51
CA PHE A 206 3.85 -2.17 -6.04
C PHE A 206 4.48 -2.94 -7.21
N PHE A 207 3.75 -3.16 -8.31
CA PHE A 207 4.34 -3.74 -9.53
C PHE A 207 5.48 -2.87 -10.11
N ALA A 208 5.34 -1.54 -10.11
CA ALA A 208 6.43 -0.64 -10.49
C ALA A 208 7.66 -0.73 -9.55
N VAL A 209 7.46 -0.83 -8.23
CA VAL A 209 8.54 -1.08 -7.27
C VAL A 209 9.19 -2.45 -7.51
N GLY A 210 8.42 -3.46 -7.88
CA GLY A 210 8.92 -4.79 -8.26
C GLY A 210 9.84 -4.73 -9.50
N LEU A 211 9.43 -4.03 -10.56
CA LEU A 211 10.29 -3.80 -11.74
C LEU A 211 11.59 -3.09 -11.38
N PHE A 212 11.53 -2.06 -10.51
CA PHE A 212 12.72 -1.38 -10.04
C PHE A 212 13.63 -2.29 -9.21
N ARG A 213 13.07 -3.13 -8.34
CA ARG A 213 13.82 -4.11 -7.54
C ARG A 213 14.53 -5.16 -8.39
N LEU A 214 13.89 -5.63 -9.47
CA LEU A 214 14.53 -6.52 -10.46
C LEU A 214 15.74 -5.86 -11.12
N LEU A 215 15.60 -4.60 -11.56
CA LEU A 215 16.69 -3.83 -12.18
C LEU A 215 17.85 -3.57 -11.20
N GLU A 216 17.53 -3.18 -9.96
CA GLU A 216 18.49 -2.94 -8.89
C GLU A 216 19.34 -4.18 -8.59
N LEU A 217 18.70 -5.34 -8.41
CA LEU A 217 19.36 -6.61 -8.14
C LEU A 217 20.21 -7.13 -9.31
N ALA A 218 19.77 -6.90 -10.54
CA ALA A 218 20.55 -7.17 -11.76
C ALA A 218 21.64 -6.10 -12.04
N LYS A 219 21.81 -5.12 -11.13
CA LYS A 219 22.73 -3.96 -11.27
C LYS A 219 22.52 -3.15 -12.55
N ALA A 220 21.30 -3.19 -13.08
CA ALA A 220 20.89 -2.60 -14.34
C ALA A 220 20.34 -1.18 -14.17
N THR A 221 21.05 -0.34 -13.39
CA THR A 221 20.57 0.98 -12.92
C THR A 221 20.47 2.07 -14.01
N GLU A 222 20.94 1.80 -15.22
CA GLU A 222 20.84 2.72 -16.36
C GLU A 222 19.37 3.03 -16.73
N PRO A 223 18.99 4.30 -17.00
CA PRO A 223 17.61 4.66 -17.39
C PRO A 223 17.09 3.90 -18.62
N THR A 224 17.99 3.50 -19.52
CA THR A 224 17.67 2.72 -20.73
C THR A 224 17.29 1.27 -20.42
N SER A 225 17.75 0.70 -19.29
CA SER A 225 17.36 -0.65 -18.84
C SER A 225 15.90 -0.69 -18.43
N LEU A 226 15.43 0.35 -17.70
CA LEU A 226 14.02 0.48 -17.32
C LEU A 226 13.12 0.65 -18.54
N GLU A 227 13.55 1.44 -19.53
CA GLU A 227 12.82 1.61 -20.79
C GLU A 227 12.71 0.30 -21.57
N LYS A 228 13.81 -0.43 -21.73
CA LYS A 228 13.83 -1.75 -22.38
C LYS A 228 12.95 -2.78 -21.67
N LEU A 229 13.03 -2.86 -20.33
CA LEU A 229 12.22 -3.79 -19.53
C LEU A 229 10.72 -3.44 -19.62
N CYS A 230 10.37 -2.16 -19.56
CA CYS A 230 8.99 -1.71 -19.77
C CYS A 230 8.48 -2.08 -21.17
N ALA A 231 9.29 -1.89 -22.21
CA ALA A 231 8.93 -2.24 -23.58
C ALA A 231 8.73 -3.75 -23.77
N ALA A 232 9.63 -4.58 -23.24
CA ALA A 232 9.54 -6.04 -23.32
C ALA A 232 8.32 -6.61 -22.57
N LEU A 233 7.88 -5.96 -21.48
CA LEU A 233 6.68 -6.31 -20.73
C LEU A 233 5.40 -5.61 -21.21
N SER A 234 5.45 -4.82 -22.30
CA SER A 234 4.32 -3.98 -22.77
C SER A 234 3.78 -2.98 -21.73
N ILE A 235 4.59 -2.55 -20.77
CA ILE A 235 4.22 -1.66 -19.67
C ILE A 235 4.48 -0.19 -20.02
N ASN A 236 3.55 0.70 -19.63
CA ASN A 236 3.70 2.13 -19.85
C ASN A 236 4.75 2.76 -18.90
N LYS A 237 5.97 3.00 -19.43
CA LYS A 237 7.08 3.62 -18.67
C LYS A 237 6.69 4.90 -17.92
N ARG A 238 5.88 5.79 -18.50
CA ARG A 238 5.43 7.05 -17.86
C ARG A 238 4.51 6.86 -16.64
N SER A 239 3.96 5.67 -16.43
CA SER A 239 3.26 5.31 -15.21
C SER A 239 4.22 4.76 -14.16
N VAL A 240 5.18 3.94 -14.58
CA VAL A 240 6.25 3.42 -13.71
C VAL A 240 7.10 4.56 -13.14
N ASP A 241 7.61 5.46 -13.99
CA ASP A 241 8.39 6.64 -13.59
C ASP A 241 7.67 7.46 -12.48
N ARG A 242 6.37 7.73 -12.69
CA ARG A 242 5.53 8.50 -11.77
C ARG A 242 5.30 7.80 -10.44
N ASP A 243 5.08 6.49 -10.45
CA ASP A 243 4.88 5.72 -9.22
C ASP A 243 6.18 5.50 -8.44
N LEU A 244 7.33 5.44 -9.12
CA LEU A 244 8.65 5.42 -8.48
C LEU A 244 9.00 6.77 -7.83
N ASP A 245 8.66 7.91 -8.47
CA ASP A 245 8.75 9.23 -7.83
C ASP A 245 7.89 9.32 -6.57
N VAL A 246 6.64 8.85 -6.63
CA VAL A 246 5.75 8.80 -5.45
C VAL A 246 6.31 7.88 -4.37
N TYR A 247 6.90 6.74 -4.75
CA TYR A 247 7.52 5.81 -3.81
C TYR A 247 8.75 6.41 -3.12
N ARG A 248 9.67 7.03 -3.86
CA ARG A 248 10.83 7.74 -3.29
C ARG A 248 10.38 8.83 -2.31
N ASN A 249 9.38 9.61 -2.69
CA ASN A 249 8.81 10.68 -1.86
C ASN A 249 8.06 10.16 -0.62
N LEU A 250 7.64 8.89 -0.59
CA LEU A 250 7.14 8.22 0.62
C LEU A 250 8.33 7.84 1.52
N LEU A 251 9.30 7.09 0.99
CA LEU A 251 10.48 6.63 1.74
C LEU A 251 11.24 7.78 2.41
N SER A 252 11.50 8.88 1.72
CA SER A 252 12.21 10.04 2.29
C SER A 252 11.49 10.63 3.51
N LYS A 253 10.16 10.61 3.54
CA LYS A 253 9.37 11.04 4.71
C LYS A 253 9.45 10.03 5.85
N LEU A 254 9.57 8.73 5.54
CA LEU A 254 9.70 7.68 6.57
C LEU A 254 11.03 7.81 7.30
N VAL A 255 12.13 8.01 6.55
CA VAL A 255 13.48 8.23 7.11
C VAL A 255 13.47 9.45 8.03
N GLN A 256 13.00 10.60 7.55
CA GLN A 256 12.88 11.83 8.34
C GLN A 256 12.03 11.65 9.61
N ALA A 257 10.91 10.92 9.52
CA ALA A 257 10.08 10.63 10.69
C ALA A 257 10.75 9.68 11.70
N LYS A 258 11.51 8.68 11.23
CA LYS A 258 12.29 7.75 12.08
C LYS A 258 13.42 8.50 12.79
N GLU A 259 14.13 9.40 12.09
CA GLU A 259 15.19 10.25 12.65
C GLU A 259 14.64 11.19 13.75
N LEU A 260 13.57 11.94 13.46
CA LEU A 260 12.93 12.84 14.43
C LEU A 260 12.41 12.09 15.68
N LEU A 261 11.88 10.87 15.51
CA LEU A 261 11.45 10.03 16.62
C LEU A 261 12.65 9.53 17.45
N LYS A 262 13.74 9.13 16.80
CA LYS A 262 14.98 8.71 17.47
C LYS A 262 15.55 9.85 18.33
N GLU A 263 15.71 11.04 17.78
CA GLU A 263 16.15 12.21 18.56
C GLU A 263 15.22 12.53 19.74
N TYR A 264 13.91 12.39 19.55
CA TYR A 264 12.94 12.64 20.62
C TYR A 264 13.10 11.62 21.76
N VAL A 265 13.23 10.33 21.44
CA VAL A 265 13.46 9.27 22.43
C VAL A 265 14.80 9.46 23.14
N GLU A 266 15.87 9.84 22.43
CA GLU A 266 17.17 10.14 23.01
C GLU A 266 17.12 11.37 23.94
N ARG A 267 16.41 12.44 23.56
CA ARG A 267 16.18 13.63 24.40
C ARG A 267 15.37 13.31 25.65
N GLU A 268 14.29 12.54 25.56
CA GLU A 268 13.50 12.16 26.76
C GLU A 268 14.23 11.16 27.65
N LYS A 269 15.05 10.26 27.08
CA LYS A 269 15.95 9.38 27.86
C LYS A 269 16.97 10.20 28.65
N LYS A 270 17.66 11.15 28.01
CA LYS A 270 18.62 12.05 28.67
C LYS A 270 17.96 12.87 29.79
N LYS A 271 16.80 13.49 29.54
CA LYS A 271 16.03 14.21 30.57
C LYS A 271 15.61 13.32 31.74
N ARG A 272 15.36 12.02 31.50
CA ARG A 272 14.99 11.06 32.55
C ARG A 272 16.19 10.65 33.39
N GLU A 273 17.36 10.53 32.77
CA GLU A 273 18.64 10.28 33.43
C GLU A 273 19.04 11.48 34.30
N GLU A 274 19.02 12.69 33.73
CA GLU A 274 19.24 13.98 34.45
C GLU A 274 18.30 14.20 35.64
N ARG A 275 17.09 13.62 35.62
CA ARG A 275 16.12 13.66 36.74
C ARG A 275 16.32 12.55 37.77
N ALA A 276 16.99 11.46 37.42
CA ALA A 276 17.24 10.33 38.33
C ALA A 276 18.50 10.52 39.19
N GLU A 277 19.52 11.21 38.67
CA GLU A 277 20.73 11.57 39.42
C GLU A 277 20.46 12.35 40.73
N PRO A 278 19.67 13.45 40.75
CA PRO A 278 19.38 14.17 41.99
C PRO A 278 18.50 13.39 42.97
N GLN A 279 17.78 12.36 42.52
CA GLN A 279 17.03 11.48 43.44
C GLN A 279 17.98 10.53 44.18
N LYS A 280 18.88 9.85 43.46
CA LYS A 280 19.91 8.98 44.07
C LYS A 280 20.84 9.73 45.04
N ALA A 281 21.20 10.97 44.71
CA ALA A 281 22.00 11.81 45.61
C ALA A 281 21.28 12.12 46.94
N ASN A 282 19.98 12.38 46.89
CA ASN A 282 19.18 12.68 48.09
C ASN A 282 18.86 11.43 48.92
N GLU A 283 18.58 10.29 48.28
CA GLU A 283 18.38 9.01 48.99
C GLU A 283 19.64 8.57 49.75
N ALA A 284 20.83 8.73 49.16
CA ALA A 284 22.09 8.43 49.83
C ALA A 284 22.35 9.28 51.09
N MET A 285 21.95 10.56 51.07
CA MET A 285 22.04 11.45 52.24
C MET A 285 20.96 11.17 53.29
N GLY A 286 19.81 10.62 52.91
CA GLY A 286 18.69 10.33 53.81
C GLY A 286 18.92 9.15 54.77
N ILE A 287 19.83 8.23 54.44
CA ILE A 287 20.11 7.00 55.20
C ILE A 287 21.16 7.21 56.32
N THR A 288 21.77 8.40 56.41
CA THR A 288 22.91 8.66 57.30
C THR A 288 22.54 9.63 58.45
N LYS A 289 21.51 9.29 59.23
CA LYS A 289 21.08 10.00 60.46
C LYS A 289 20.50 9.04 61.49
#